data_AF-A0A4S2E9K8-F1
#
_entry.id   AF-A0A4S2E9K8-F1
#
_cell.length_a   1.000
_cell.length_b   1.000
_cell.length_c   1.000
_cell.angle_alpha   90.00
_cell.angle_beta   90.00
_cell.angle_gamma   90.00
#
_symmetry.space_group_name_H-M   'P 1'
#
loop_
_entity.id
_entity.type
_entity.pdbx_description
1 polymer ?
#
loop_
_entity_poly.entity_id
_entity_poly.type
_entity_poly.pdbx_seq_one_letter_code
_entity_poly.pdbx_strand_id
1 'polypeptide(L)'
;MRKNSHFSGHPLYYQVIKLLDKSKVLAYSRDNGGERYTKRFNSWIHLVVMLYAVIMRFDSLREITASLLAETRKLAHLGITFKIGRSTLADANKRRPEAIFEAIYRDLYASYRHVLSSDSRNGKTPKWMKRLQIIDSTTITLFSNLLFKGVGRHPKTGKKKGGIKVHTVIHANEGVPSDIKFTSAATNDSFMLKPATLNKGDIMAMDRAYIDYEKFEQLTRRGVIYVTKMKKSLKYSILSDTMYQTPDGFM
;
A
#
# COMPACT_ATOMS: atom_id res chain seq x y z
N MET A 1 1.52 13.60 -43.93
CA MET A 1 1.44 12.70 -42.75
C MET A 1 0.14 12.97 -42.00
N ARG A 2 -0.78 12.00 -41.96
CA ARG A 2 -2.02 12.11 -41.16
C ARG A 2 -1.66 12.23 -39.67
N LYS A 3 -2.16 13.28 -39.00
CA LYS A 3 -2.09 13.41 -37.54
C LYS A 3 -2.97 12.33 -36.92
N ASN A 4 -2.37 11.23 -36.48
CA ASN A 4 -3.07 10.26 -35.63
C ASN A 4 -3.40 10.93 -34.30
N SER A 5 -4.68 11.25 -34.07
CA SER A 5 -5.21 11.84 -32.84
C SER A 5 -5.14 10.90 -31.63
N HIS A 6 -4.86 9.62 -31.84
CA HIS A 6 -4.83 8.61 -30.78
C HIS A 6 -3.47 8.45 -30.09
N PHE A 7 -2.38 8.99 -30.64
CA PHE A 7 -1.04 8.87 -30.05
C PHE A 7 -0.56 10.24 -29.57
N SER A 8 -0.54 10.42 -28.25
CA SER A 8 -0.11 11.68 -27.62
C SER A 8 1.39 11.95 -27.76
N GLY A 9 2.17 10.98 -28.28
CA GLY A 9 3.64 11.04 -28.34
C GLY A 9 4.33 10.94 -26.98
N HIS A 10 3.58 10.93 -25.87
CA HIS A 10 4.12 10.91 -24.52
C HIS A 10 4.25 9.47 -23.99
N PRO A 11 5.34 9.14 -23.28
CA PRO A 11 5.48 7.86 -22.60
C PRO A 11 4.30 7.57 -21.66
N LEU A 12 3.87 6.31 -21.55
CA LEU A 12 2.79 5.88 -20.64
C LEU A 12 3.05 6.35 -19.21
N TYR A 13 4.30 6.25 -18.76
CA TYR A 13 4.71 6.69 -17.43
C TYR A 13 4.41 8.19 -17.18
N TYR A 14 4.61 9.04 -18.19
CA TYR A 14 4.24 10.46 -18.09
C TYR A 14 2.74 10.67 -17.94
N GLN A 15 1.92 9.86 -18.62
CA GLN A 15 0.46 9.94 -18.51
C GLN A 15 -0.02 9.53 -17.11
N VAL A 16 0.60 8.52 -16.50
CA VAL A 16 0.31 8.12 -15.12
C VAL A 16 0.72 9.20 -14.12
N ILE A 17 1.91 9.80 -14.30
CA ILE A 17 2.40 10.86 -13.40
C ILE A 17 1.54 12.13 -13.47
N LYS A 18 0.84 12.39 -14.57
CA LYS A 18 -0.12 13.51 -14.68
C LYS A 18 -1.31 13.40 -13.73
N LEU A 19 -1.60 12.21 -13.19
CA LEU A 19 -2.63 12.03 -12.15
C LEU A 19 -2.18 12.57 -10.79
N LEU A 20 -0.91 12.96 -10.65
CA LEU A 20 -0.38 13.57 -9.44
C LEU A 20 -0.37 15.10 -9.57
N ASP A 21 -0.85 15.80 -8.54
CA ASP A 21 -0.75 17.26 -8.47
C ASP A 21 0.64 17.67 -7.94
N LYS A 22 1.47 18.19 -8.84
CA LYS A 22 2.82 18.66 -8.53
C LYS A 22 2.83 19.77 -7.47
N SER A 23 1.87 20.69 -7.50
CA SER A 23 1.80 21.81 -6.57
C SER A 23 1.50 21.33 -5.16
N LYS A 24 0.56 20.39 -5.01
CA LYS A 24 0.27 19.74 -3.73
C LYS A 24 1.46 18.93 -3.20
N VAL A 25 2.12 18.14 -4.04
CA VAL A 25 3.32 17.37 -3.65
C VAL A 25 4.40 18.29 -3.07
N LEU A 26 4.68 19.41 -3.73
CA LEU A 26 5.66 20.39 -3.26
C LEU A 26 5.18 21.13 -2.00
N ALA A 27 3.87 21.36 -1.83
CA ALA A 27 3.32 21.92 -0.60
C ALA A 27 3.55 20.96 0.58
N TYR A 28 3.11 19.70 0.48
CA TYR A 28 3.33 18.70 1.52
C TYR A 28 4.81 18.52 1.87
N SER A 29 5.69 18.58 0.87
CA SER A 29 7.12 18.50 1.14
C SER A 29 7.65 19.70 1.90
N ARG A 30 7.22 20.93 1.57
CA ARG A 30 7.63 22.14 2.30
C ARG A 30 7.16 22.11 3.75
N ASP A 31 5.91 21.74 3.98
CA ASP A 31 5.30 21.70 5.32
C ASP A 31 6.01 20.69 6.23
N ASN A 32 6.55 19.61 5.65
CA ASN A 32 7.31 18.57 6.35
C ASN A 32 8.84 18.73 6.22
N GLY A 33 9.33 19.90 5.78
CA GLY A 33 10.76 20.22 5.71
C GLY A 33 11.58 19.46 4.66
N GLY A 34 10.94 18.75 3.72
CA GLY A 34 11.59 17.94 2.67
C GLY A 34 12.26 18.71 1.54
N GLU A 35 12.11 20.03 1.51
CA GLU A 35 12.77 20.93 0.54
C GLU A 35 14.01 21.64 1.12
N ARG A 36 14.38 21.38 2.39
CA ARG A 36 15.60 21.97 2.99
C ARG A 36 16.85 21.53 2.21
N TYR A 37 17.75 22.49 1.97
CA TYR A 37 19.02 22.30 1.24
C TYR A 37 18.87 21.70 -0.17
N THR A 38 17.67 21.78 -0.74
CA THR A 38 17.39 21.19 -2.04
C THR A 38 17.63 22.23 -3.13
N LYS A 39 18.47 21.88 -4.11
CA LYS A 39 18.72 22.71 -5.30
C LYS A 39 17.76 22.30 -6.42
N ARG A 40 18.20 21.38 -7.29
CA ARG A 40 17.45 20.95 -8.46
C ARG A 40 16.60 19.70 -8.22
N PHE A 41 16.95 18.85 -7.26
CA PHE A 41 16.30 17.55 -7.01
C PHE A 41 15.24 17.65 -5.91
N ASN A 42 14.13 18.36 -6.18
CA ASN A 42 12.99 18.54 -5.25
C ASN A 42 12.19 17.25 -4.99
N SER A 43 11.24 17.30 -4.07
CA SER A 43 10.38 16.16 -3.71
C SER A 43 9.57 15.64 -4.89
N TRP A 44 9.12 16.50 -5.80
CA TRP A 44 8.44 16.07 -7.02
C TRP A 44 9.32 15.14 -7.87
N ILE A 45 10.56 15.57 -8.17
CA ILE A 45 11.49 14.75 -8.96
C ILE A 45 11.83 13.47 -8.21
N HIS A 46 12.00 13.54 -6.89
CA HIS A 46 12.26 12.37 -6.07
C HIS A 46 11.11 11.37 -6.10
N LEU A 47 9.86 11.82 -5.93
CA LEU A 47 8.66 10.98 -6.03
C LEU A 47 8.58 10.29 -7.39
N VAL A 48 8.75 11.05 -8.49
CA VAL A 48 8.78 10.50 -9.85
C VAL A 48 9.88 9.44 -9.96
N VAL A 49 11.11 9.74 -9.59
CA VAL A 49 12.22 8.77 -9.66
C VAL A 49 11.95 7.50 -8.85
N MET A 50 11.38 7.61 -7.65
CA MET A 50 11.08 6.45 -6.81
C MET A 50 9.92 5.61 -7.38
N LEU A 51 8.87 6.25 -7.91
CA LEU A 51 7.79 5.54 -8.61
C LEU A 51 8.30 4.81 -9.86
N TYR A 52 9.20 5.45 -10.62
CA TYR A 52 9.85 4.82 -11.76
C TYR A 52 10.65 3.58 -11.34
N ALA A 53 11.44 3.69 -10.26
CA ALA A 53 12.21 2.59 -9.72
C ALA A 53 11.34 1.41 -9.26
N VAL A 54 10.20 1.69 -8.60
CA VAL A 54 9.26 0.65 -8.15
C VAL A 54 8.60 -0.06 -9.33
N ILE A 55 8.13 0.69 -10.34
CA ILE A 55 7.48 0.12 -11.53
C ILE A 55 8.47 -0.76 -12.32
N MET A 56 9.72 -0.30 -12.45
CA MET A 56 10.77 -1.06 -13.14
C MET A 56 11.42 -2.15 -12.29
N ARG A 57 11.07 -2.25 -11.00
CA ARG A 57 11.61 -3.21 -10.03
C ARG A 57 13.14 -3.16 -9.90
N PHE A 58 13.70 -1.96 -9.79
CA PHE A 58 15.13 -1.79 -9.53
C PHE A 58 15.47 -2.06 -8.06
N ASP A 59 16.51 -2.85 -7.84
CA ASP A 59 16.95 -3.26 -6.49
C ASP A 59 18.10 -2.41 -5.95
N SER A 60 18.69 -1.55 -6.78
CA SER A 60 19.84 -0.73 -6.38
C SER A 60 19.80 0.71 -6.90
N LEU A 61 20.39 1.63 -6.12
CA LEU A 61 20.58 3.02 -6.57
C LEU A 61 21.39 3.10 -7.88
N ARG A 62 22.28 2.12 -8.12
CA ARG A 62 23.08 2.05 -9.34
C ARG A 62 22.20 1.78 -10.55
N GLU A 63 21.33 0.78 -10.49
CA GLU A 63 20.35 0.49 -11.55
C GLU A 63 19.46 1.69 -11.84
N ILE A 64 18.91 2.32 -10.79
CA ILE A 64 18.06 3.51 -10.95
C ILE A 64 18.82 4.58 -11.74
N THR A 65 20.04 4.95 -11.32
CA THR A 65 20.80 6.00 -12.00
C THR A 65 21.25 5.63 -13.41
N ALA A 66 21.59 4.36 -13.67
CA ALA A 66 21.98 3.89 -15.00
C ALA A 66 20.79 3.94 -15.97
N SER A 67 19.61 3.51 -15.51
CA SER A 67 18.39 3.55 -16.29
C SER A 67 17.92 4.98 -16.57
N LEU A 68 17.95 5.86 -15.57
CA LEU A 68 17.63 7.28 -15.75
C LEU A 68 18.57 7.94 -16.78
N LEU A 69 19.86 7.57 -16.78
CA LEU A 69 20.82 8.08 -17.76
C LEU A 69 20.48 7.61 -19.19
N ALA A 70 20.15 6.33 -19.37
CA ALA A 70 19.74 5.78 -20.65
C ALA A 70 18.47 6.46 -21.20
N GLU A 71 17.55 6.84 -20.30
CA GLU A 71 16.23 7.40 -20.65
C GLU A 71 16.15 8.93 -20.58
N THR A 72 17.29 9.63 -20.55
CA THR A 72 17.36 11.11 -20.39
C THR A 72 16.44 11.86 -21.36
N ARG A 73 16.32 11.41 -22.62
CA ARG A 73 15.41 12.02 -23.60
C ARG A 73 13.94 11.90 -23.22
N LYS A 74 13.52 10.74 -22.69
CA LYS A 74 12.12 10.51 -22.26
C LYS A 74 11.82 11.25 -20.94
N LEU A 75 12.81 11.37 -20.07
CA LEU A 75 12.71 12.10 -18.80
C LEU A 75 12.53 13.61 -18.97
N ALA A 76 12.96 14.18 -20.10
CA ALA A 76 12.73 15.58 -20.42
C ALA A 76 11.24 15.94 -20.43
N HIS A 77 10.35 15.01 -20.86
CA HIS A 77 8.91 15.21 -20.80
C HIS A 77 8.38 15.37 -19.36
N LEU A 78 9.08 14.80 -18.36
CA LEU A 78 8.77 14.94 -16.94
C LEU A 78 9.41 16.18 -16.30
N GLY A 79 10.11 17.00 -17.08
CA GLY A 79 10.86 18.16 -16.59
C GLY A 79 12.19 17.80 -15.92
N ILE A 80 12.70 16.58 -16.13
CA ILE A 80 13.99 16.14 -15.62
C ILE A 80 15.02 16.26 -16.76
N THR A 81 15.74 17.38 -16.76
CA THR A 81 16.69 17.75 -17.83
C THR A 81 18.15 17.65 -17.40
N PHE A 82 18.42 17.10 -16.21
CA PHE A 82 19.76 17.00 -15.64
C PHE A 82 20.05 15.57 -15.17
N LYS A 83 21.34 15.23 -15.10
CA LYS A 83 21.80 13.94 -14.58
C LYS A 83 21.57 13.86 -13.07
N ILE A 84 20.85 12.82 -12.63
CA ILE A 84 20.63 12.53 -11.22
C ILE A 84 21.80 11.71 -10.70
N GLY A 85 22.56 12.28 -9.76
CA GLY A 85 23.68 11.60 -9.10
C GLY A 85 23.19 10.54 -8.10
N ARG A 86 23.94 9.44 -7.99
CA ARG A 86 23.67 8.38 -6.99
C ARG A 86 23.72 8.90 -5.55
N SER A 87 24.68 9.78 -5.24
CA SER A 87 24.76 10.45 -3.94
C SER A 87 23.54 11.33 -3.68
N THR A 88 23.11 12.11 -4.67
CA THR A 88 21.90 12.95 -4.58
C THR A 88 20.65 12.13 -4.28
N LEU A 89 20.47 10.98 -4.93
CA LEU A 89 19.34 10.09 -4.69
C LEU A 89 19.42 9.43 -3.29
N ALA A 90 20.61 8.96 -2.88
CA ALA A 90 20.82 8.39 -1.56
C ALA A 90 20.52 9.40 -0.44
N ASP A 91 21.01 10.62 -0.61
CA ASP A 91 20.80 11.74 0.30
C ASP A 91 19.32 12.11 0.42
N ALA A 92 18.61 12.18 -0.71
CA ALA A 92 17.17 12.42 -0.73
C ALA A 92 16.39 11.34 0.03
N ASN A 93 16.72 10.06 -0.20
CA ASN A 93 16.11 8.93 0.51
C ASN A 93 16.34 8.99 2.02
N LYS A 94 17.51 9.49 2.46
CA LYS A 94 17.86 9.60 3.87
C LYS A 94 17.19 10.79 4.56
N ARG A 95 17.07 11.93 3.88
CA ARG A 95 16.66 13.20 4.51
C ARG A 95 15.16 13.45 4.47
N ARG A 96 14.44 12.93 3.48
CA ARG A 96 13.01 13.23 3.34
C ARG A 96 12.19 12.30 4.24
N PRO A 97 11.42 12.85 5.20
CA PRO A 97 10.60 12.04 6.08
C PRO A 97 9.48 11.34 5.31
N GLU A 98 9.10 10.15 5.79
CA GLU A 98 8.00 9.34 5.27
C GLU A 98 6.66 10.06 5.29
N ALA A 99 6.47 10.99 6.24
CA ALA A 99 5.26 11.80 6.38
C ALA A 99 4.89 12.56 5.09
N ILE A 100 5.88 12.93 4.27
CA ILE A 100 5.64 13.57 2.96
C ILE A 100 4.88 12.61 2.04
N PHE A 101 5.35 11.36 1.96
CA PHE A 101 4.78 10.34 1.09
C PHE A 101 3.44 9.84 1.62
N GLU A 102 3.27 9.80 2.94
CA GLU A 102 1.98 9.53 3.58
C GLU A 102 0.94 10.60 3.20
N ALA A 103 1.29 11.88 3.31
CA ALA A 103 0.38 12.97 2.95
C ALA A 103 -0.04 12.92 1.47
N ILE A 104 0.93 12.67 0.58
CA ILE A 104 0.68 12.48 -0.86
C ILE A 104 -0.28 11.31 -1.08
N TYR A 105 -0.03 10.16 -0.45
CA TYR A 105 -0.88 8.98 -0.59
C TYR A 105 -2.31 9.23 -0.11
N ARG A 106 -2.48 9.86 1.06
CA ARG A 106 -3.79 10.19 1.63
C ARG A 106 -4.57 11.14 0.74
N ASP A 107 -3.93 12.16 0.17
CA ASP A 107 -4.58 13.09 -0.77
C ASP A 107 -5.02 12.39 -2.07
N LEU A 108 -4.18 11.53 -2.63
CA LEU A 108 -4.52 10.74 -3.82
C LEU A 108 -5.67 9.77 -3.54
N TYR A 109 -5.61 9.06 -2.42
CA TYR A 109 -6.67 8.16 -2.00
C TYR A 109 -7.99 8.92 -1.82
N ALA A 110 -7.99 10.06 -1.11
CA ALA A 110 -9.19 10.88 -0.94
C ALA A 110 -9.74 11.38 -2.30
N SER A 111 -8.86 11.77 -3.22
CA SER A 111 -9.23 12.28 -4.54
C SER A 111 -9.82 11.20 -5.45
N TYR A 112 -9.28 9.98 -5.39
CA TYR A 112 -9.58 8.92 -6.36
C TYR A 112 -10.40 7.75 -5.83
N ARG A 113 -10.58 7.57 -4.51
CA ARG A 113 -11.29 6.40 -3.96
C ARG A 113 -12.70 6.22 -4.53
N HIS A 114 -13.38 7.31 -4.87
CA HIS A 114 -14.72 7.29 -5.46
C HIS A 114 -14.72 6.84 -6.92
N VAL A 115 -13.63 7.12 -7.64
CA VAL A 115 -13.43 6.70 -9.04
C VAL A 115 -12.95 5.25 -9.11
N LEU A 116 -12.16 4.82 -8.12
CA LEU A 116 -11.64 3.46 -7.97
C LEU A 116 -12.68 2.51 -7.38
N SER A 117 -13.66 3.06 -6.66
CA SER A 117 -14.84 2.31 -6.22
C SER A 117 -15.49 1.65 -7.44
N SER A 118 -15.53 0.33 -7.43
CA SER A 118 -16.32 -0.52 -8.33
C SER A 118 -17.81 -0.31 -8.10
N ASP A 119 -18.30 0.92 -8.23
CA ASP A 119 -19.60 1.12 -8.84
C ASP A 119 -19.34 0.88 -10.33
N SER A 120 -19.32 -0.40 -10.73
CA SER A 120 -19.16 -0.75 -12.14
C SER A 120 -20.19 0.06 -12.93
N ARG A 121 -19.83 0.45 -14.16
CA ARG A 121 -20.73 1.15 -15.09
C ARG A 121 -22.08 0.43 -15.31
N ASN A 122 -22.24 -0.80 -14.78
CA ASN A 122 -23.44 -1.63 -14.85
C ASN A 122 -24.22 -1.79 -13.53
N GLY A 123 -23.84 -1.14 -12.41
CA GLY A 123 -24.66 -1.10 -11.18
C GLY A 123 -24.86 -2.45 -10.47
N LYS A 124 -24.09 -3.49 -10.78
CA LYS A 124 -24.28 -4.87 -10.27
C LYS A 124 -23.59 -5.17 -8.93
N THR A 125 -22.87 -4.22 -8.33
CA THR A 125 -22.09 -4.47 -7.13
C THR A 125 -23.01 -4.61 -5.92
N PRO A 126 -23.01 -5.75 -5.20
CA PRO A 126 -23.91 -5.93 -4.06
C PRO A 126 -23.69 -4.86 -2.99
N LYS A 127 -24.78 -4.30 -2.43
CA LYS A 127 -24.70 -3.24 -1.40
C LYS A 127 -23.85 -3.63 -0.19
N TRP A 128 -23.83 -4.92 0.16
CA TRP A 128 -23.03 -5.42 1.27
C TRP A 128 -21.52 -5.29 1.05
N MET A 129 -21.05 -5.27 -0.19
CA MET A 129 -19.62 -5.19 -0.52
C MET A 129 -19.02 -3.83 -0.16
N LYS A 130 -19.84 -2.77 -0.12
CA LYS A 130 -19.43 -1.44 0.38
C LYS A 130 -19.13 -1.43 1.89
N ARG A 131 -19.63 -2.42 2.62
CA ARG A 131 -19.38 -2.63 4.05
C ARG A 131 -18.24 -3.61 4.32
N LEU A 132 -17.73 -4.28 3.28
CA LEU A 132 -16.68 -5.30 3.42
C LEU A 132 -15.30 -4.63 3.45
N GLN A 133 -14.60 -4.82 4.57
CA GLN A 133 -13.21 -4.45 4.77
C GLN A 133 -12.37 -5.72 4.85
N ILE A 134 -11.28 -5.76 4.09
CA ILE A 134 -10.35 -6.87 4.05
C ILE A 134 -9.06 -6.43 4.74
N ILE A 135 -8.62 -7.22 5.73
CA ILE A 135 -7.36 -6.97 6.44
C ILE A 135 -6.36 -8.05 6.04
N ASP A 136 -5.19 -7.60 5.60
CA ASP A 136 -4.07 -8.48 5.30
C ASP A 136 -2.73 -7.77 5.62
N SER A 137 -1.66 -8.57 5.74
CA SER A 137 -0.31 -8.05 5.92
C SER A 137 0.68 -8.65 4.94
N THR A 138 1.64 -7.84 4.51
CA THR A 138 2.77 -8.28 3.69
C THR A 138 4.08 -7.90 4.35
N THR A 139 5.12 -8.71 4.16
CA THR A 139 6.45 -8.46 4.75
C THR A 139 7.44 -8.09 3.66
N ILE A 140 7.98 -6.87 3.75
CA ILE A 140 9.11 -6.40 2.94
C ILE A 140 10.40 -6.81 3.65
N THR A 141 11.18 -7.69 3.01
CA THR A 141 12.46 -8.16 3.56
C THR A 141 13.54 -7.10 3.38
N LEU A 142 14.30 -6.83 4.44
CA LEU A 142 15.41 -5.87 4.45
C LEU A 142 16.75 -6.56 4.71
N PHE A 143 17.83 -5.98 4.20
CA PHE A 143 19.19 -6.51 4.36
C PHE A 143 19.84 -6.20 5.71
N SER A 144 19.14 -5.52 6.61
CA SER A 144 19.67 -5.13 7.92
C SER A 144 18.70 -5.49 9.06
N ASN A 145 19.27 -6.11 10.09
CA ASN A 145 18.55 -6.51 11.30
C ASN A 145 18.72 -5.48 12.43
N LEU A 146 19.52 -4.42 12.17
CA LEU A 146 19.95 -3.45 13.18
C LEU A 146 18.77 -2.66 13.75
N LEU A 147 17.74 -2.41 12.92
CA LEU A 147 16.55 -1.67 13.30
C LEU A 147 15.27 -2.53 13.25
N PHE A 148 15.22 -3.52 12.37
CA PHE A 148 14.02 -4.33 12.14
C PHE A 148 14.31 -5.81 12.39
N LYS A 149 13.51 -6.44 13.25
CA LYS A 149 13.67 -7.87 13.57
C LYS A 149 12.89 -8.72 12.56
N GLY A 150 13.52 -9.73 11.97
CA GLY A 150 12.83 -10.69 11.09
C GLY A 150 11.84 -11.58 11.83
N VAL A 151 10.96 -12.25 11.09
CA VAL A 151 10.03 -13.29 11.58
C VAL A 151 10.68 -14.67 11.72
N GLY A 152 10.09 -15.57 12.52
CA GLY A 152 10.48 -16.99 12.57
C GLY A 152 11.65 -17.34 13.48
N ARG A 153 12.16 -18.59 13.38
CA ARG A 153 13.28 -19.12 14.19
C ARG A 153 14.61 -18.46 13.82
N HIS A 154 15.51 -18.38 14.80
CA HIS A 154 16.89 -17.95 14.55
C HIS A 154 17.60 -18.98 13.65
N PRO A 155 18.21 -18.57 12.52
CA PRO A 155 18.95 -19.49 11.68
C PRO A 155 20.18 -20.02 12.42
N LYS A 156 20.44 -21.34 12.31
CA LYS A 156 21.61 -22.00 12.93
C LYS A 156 22.95 -21.45 12.43
N THR A 157 22.97 -20.87 11.24
CA THR A 157 24.16 -20.32 10.56
C THR A 157 24.33 -18.80 10.68
N GLY A 158 23.48 -18.13 11.46
CA GLY A 158 23.57 -16.69 11.70
C GLY A 158 22.95 -15.77 10.62
N LYS A 159 22.74 -14.51 11.01
CA LYS A 159 22.02 -13.38 10.34
C LYS A 159 20.57 -13.65 9.90
N LYS A 160 19.63 -13.23 10.75
CA LYS A 160 18.18 -13.23 10.50
C LYS A 160 17.72 -11.94 9.81
N LYS A 161 17.54 -11.92 8.48
CA LYS A 161 17.11 -10.72 7.73
C LYS A 161 15.95 -9.99 8.43
N GLY A 162 16.16 -8.72 8.74
CA GLY A 162 15.13 -7.81 9.22
C GLY A 162 14.03 -7.63 8.18
N GLY A 163 12.89 -7.11 8.59
CA GLY A 163 11.83 -6.79 7.65
C GLY A 163 10.85 -5.80 8.23
N ILE A 164 10.16 -5.10 7.34
CA ILE A 164 9.01 -4.28 7.69
C ILE A 164 7.77 -5.06 7.30
N LYS A 165 6.84 -5.18 8.23
CA LYS A 165 5.51 -5.69 7.94
C LYS A 165 4.57 -4.52 7.69
N VAL A 166 3.94 -4.55 6.53
CA VAL A 166 2.94 -3.61 6.08
C VAL A 166 1.59 -4.24 6.33
N HIS A 167 0.80 -3.66 7.20
CA HIS A 167 -0.57 -4.07 7.45
C HIS A 167 -1.49 -3.15 6.68
N THR A 168 -2.44 -3.73 5.95
CA THR A 168 -3.32 -2.98 5.07
C THR A 168 -4.78 -3.34 5.34
N VAL A 169 -5.62 -2.31 5.40
CA VAL A 169 -7.08 -2.45 5.30
C VAL A 169 -7.48 -2.03 3.89
N ILE A 170 -8.29 -2.84 3.21
CA ILE A 170 -8.81 -2.57 1.87
C ILE A 170 -10.33 -2.61 1.91
N HIS A 171 -11.00 -1.55 1.44
CA HIS A 171 -12.43 -1.63 1.16
C HIS A 171 -12.64 -2.46 -0.11
N ALA A 172 -13.44 -3.53 -0.02
CA ALA A 172 -13.58 -4.49 -1.11
C ALA A 172 -14.11 -3.87 -2.42
N ASN A 173 -14.87 -2.78 -2.32
CA ASN A 173 -15.33 -2.02 -3.48
C ASN A 173 -14.24 -1.10 -4.08
N GLU A 174 -13.26 -0.64 -3.32
CA GLU A 174 -12.26 0.35 -3.78
C GLU A 174 -11.00 -0.29 -4.38
N GLY A 175 -10.64 -1.50 -3.94
CA GLY A 175 -9.51 -2.25 -4.48
C GLY A 175 -8.13 -1.64 -4.19
N VAL A 176 -8.06 -0.61 -3.35
CA VAL A 176 -6.83 0.04 -2.90
C VAL A 176 -6.79 0.09 -1.37
N PRO A 177 -5.60 0.07 -0.74
CA PRO A 177 -5.49 0.21 0.71
C PRO A 177 -6.06 1.55 1.19
N SER A 178 -6.90 1.52 2.22
CA SER A 178 -7.45 2.71 2.87
C SER A 178 -6.71 3.08 4.14
N ASP A 179 -6.18 2.08 4.85
CA ASP A 179 -5.30 2.26 6.00
C ASP A 179 -4.04 1.40 5.83
N ILE A 180 -2.88 1.97 6.14
CA ILE A 180 -1.57 1.34 6.00
C ILE A 180 -0.79 1.59 7.28
N LYS A 181 -0.31 0.53 7.90
CA LYS A 181 0.56 0.64 9.08
C LYS A 181 1.81 -0.20 8.95
N PHE A 182 2.95 0.44 9.16
CA PHE A 182 4.25 -0.22 9.20
C PHE A 182 4.58 -0.68 10.62
N THR A 183 5.09 -1.90 10.74
CA THR A 183 5.59 -2.46 12.00
C THR A 183 6.86 -3.27 11.73
N SER A 184 7.64 -3.57 12.77
CA SER A 184 8.72 -4.56 12.66
C SER A 184 8.12 -5.91 12.24
N ALA A 185 8.81 -6.65 11.36
CA ALA A 185 8.29 -7.92 10.86
C ALA A 185 7.92 -8.92 11.98
N ALA A 186 8.65 -8.89 13.09
CA ALA A 186 8.37 -9.73 14.26
C ALA A 186 7.04 -9.43 14.98
N THR A 187 6.36 -8.32 14.67
CA THR A 187 5.08 -7.94 15.29
C THR A 187 3.97 -8.88 14.84
N ASN A 188 3.12 -9.31 15.79
CA ASN A 188 1.95 -10.15 15.49
C ASN A 188 0.86 -9.33 14.77
N ASP A 189 0.19 -9.96 13.81
CA ASP A 189 -0.85 -9.38 12.97
C ASP A 189 -2.13 -9.07 13.76
N SER A 190 -2.41 -9.86 14.79
CA SER A 190 -3.57 -9.63 15.68
C SER A 190 -3.58 -8.23 16.30
N PHE A 191 -2.42 -7.58 16.46
CA PHE A 191 -2.32 -6.20 16.95
C PHE A 191 -3.12 -5.20 16.12
N MET A 192 -3.24 -5.42 14.81
CA MET A 192 -3.89 -4.48 13.89
C MET A 192 -5.41 -4.46 13.98
N LEU A 193 -6.01 -5.50 14.55
CA LEU A 193 -7.44 -5.46 14.84
C LEU A 193 -7.71 -4.34 15.83
N LYS A 194 -8.30 -3.25 15.33
CA LYS A 194 -8.77 -2.12 16.11
C LYS A 194 -10.29 -2.05 15.96
N PRO A 195 -11.05 -2.82 16.77
CA PRO A 195 -12.50 -2.82 16.70
C PRO A 195 -13.10 -1.42 16.70
N ALA A 196 -12.47 -0.46 17.41
CA ALA A 196 -12.86 0.94 17.56
C ALA A 196 -13.18 1.70 16.25
N THR A 197 -12.53 1.37 15.13
CA THR A 197 -12.72 2.07 13.86
C THR A 197 -13.88 1.55 13.01
N LEU A 198 -14.51 0.44 13.41
CA LEU A 198 -15.59 -0.21 12.67
C LEU A 198 -16.96 0.15 13.22
N ASN A 199 -17.95 0.28 12.36
CA ASN A 199 -19.32 0.64 12.72
C ASN A 199 -20.25 -0.59 12.70
N LYS A 200 -21.39 -0.47 13.38
CA LYS A 200 -22.42 -1.52 13.40
C LYS A 200 -22.83 -1.88 11.96
N GLY A 201 -22.78 -3.16 11.63
CA GLY A 201 -23.09 -3.69 10.30
C GLY A 201 -21.92 -3.70 9.32
N ASP A 202 -20.73 -3.21 9.68
CA ASP A 202 -19.54 -3.44 8.88
C ASP A 202 -19.20 -4.94 8.84
N ILE A 203 -18.58 -5.38 7.75
CA ILE A 203 -18.14 -6.75 7.55
C ILE A 203 -16.62 -6.74 7.45
N MET A 204 -15.93 -7.53 8.27
CA MET A 204 -14.47 -7.62 8.26
C MET A 204 -14.02 -9.02 7.87
N ALA A 205 -13.27 -9.14 6.78
CA ALA A 205 -12.62 -10.38 6.37
C ALA A 205 -11.14 -10.33 6.72
N MET A 206 -10.63 -11.39 7.34
CA MET A 206 -9.23 -11.49 7.76
C MET A 206 -8.73 -12.94 7.67
N ASP A 207 -7.41 -13.11 7.58
CA ASP A 207 -6.81 -14.44 7.68
C ASP A 207 -6.69 -14.91 9.15
N ARG A 208 -6.47 -16.22 9.33
CA ARG A 208 -6.34 -16.90 10.62
C ARG A 208 -5.26 -16.29 11.54
N ALA A 209 -4.24 -15.63 10.97
CA ALA A 209 -3.19 -14.96 11.74
C ALA A 209 -3.72 -13.82 12.62
N TYR A 210 -4.90 -13.27 12.28
CA TYR A 210 -5.54 -12.19 13.01
C TYR A 210 -6.45 -12.66 14.16
N ILE A 211 -6.62 -13.96 14.39
CA ILE A 211 -7.54 -14.45 15.44
C ILE A 211 -7.14 -13.93 16.82
N ASP A 212 -8.05 -13.19 17.42
CA ASP A 212 -7.99 -12.67 18.78
C ASP A 212 -9.41 -12.63 19.35
N TYR A 213 -9.71 -13.52 20.31
CA TYR A 213 -11.09 -13.73 20.79
C TYR A 213 -11.61 -12.56 21.62
N GLU A 214 -10.74 -11.85 22.34
CA GLU A 214 -11.14 -10.65 23.08
C GLU A 214 -11.60 -9.57 22.11
N LYS A 215 -10.87 -9.39 21.01
CA LYS A 215 -11.26 -8.45 19.96
C LYS A 215 -12.50 -8.91 19.20
N PHE A 216 -12.68 -10.21 18.98
CA PHE A 216 -13.89 -10.75 18.38
C PHE A 216 -15.13 -10.50 19.24
N GLU A 217 -15.01 -10.63 20.56
CA GLU A 217 -16.08 -10.26 21.47
C GLU A 217 -16.42 -8.76 21.36
N GLN A 218 -15.41 -7.89 21.30
CA GLN A 218 -15.63 -6.45 21.09
C GLN A 218 -16.34 -6.17 19.76
N LEU A 219 -15.97 -6.84 18.67
CA LEU A 219 -16.63 -6.71 17.37
C LEU A 219 -18.10 -7.16 17.45
N THR A 220 -18.35 -8.32 18.06
CA THR A 220 -19.71 -8.85 18.27
C THR A 220 -20.57 -7.89 19.07
N ARG A 221 -20.07 -7.37 20.21
CA ARG A 221 -20.80 -6.40 21.05
C ARG A 221 -21.13 -5.11 20.29
N ARG A 222 -20.30 -4.71 19.32
CA ARG A 222 -20.56 -3.55 18.45
C ARG A 222 -21.48 -3.85 17.26
N GLY A 223 -21.83 -5.11 17.03
CA GLY A 223 -22.62 -5.55 15.88
C GLY A 223 -21.84 -5.51 14.57
N VAL A 224 -20.52 -5.68 14.62
CA VAL A 224 -19.66 -5.87 13.45
C VAL A 224 -19.65 -7.35 13.10
N ILE A 225 -19.84 -7.67 11.82
CA ILE A 225 -19.75 -9.05 11.32
C ILE A 225 -18.29 -9.30 10.94
N TYR A 226 -17.71 -10.42 11.36
CA TYR A 226 -16.35 -10.80 10.97
C TYR A 226 -16.30 -12.21 10.39
N VAL A 227 -15.38 -12.39 9.43
CA VAL A 227 -15.15 -13.64 8.72
C VAL A 227 -13.66 -13.95 8.80
N THR A 228 -13.33 -15.13 9.33
CA THR A 228 -11.96 -15.63 9.42
C THR A 228 -11.93 -17.12 9.17
N LYS A 229 -10.78 -17.63 8.71
CA LYS A 229 -10.56 -19.08 8.63
C LYS A 229 -10.47 -19.70 10.02
N MET A 230 -11.13 -20.85 10.20
CA MET A 230 -11.08 -21.60 11.46
C MET A 230 -9.66 -22.13 11.73
N LYS A 231 -9.24 -22.10 13.00
CA LYS A 231 -7.98 -22.72 13.44
C LYS A 231 -8.21 -24.19 13.73
N LYS A 232 -7.33 -25.08 13.24
CA LYS A 232 -7.41 -26.53 13.49
C LYS A 232 -7.43 -26.89 14.98
N SER A 233 -6.78 -26.09 15.81
CA SER A 233 -6.74 -26.29 17.27
C SER A 233 -7.80 -25.49 18.04
N LEU A 234 -8.79 -24.92 17.36
CA LEU A 234 -9.91 -24.25 18.01
C LEU A 234 -10.68 -25.29 18.83
N LYS A 235 -10.86 -25.00 20.12
CA LYS A 235 -11.80 -25.74 20.97
C LYS A 235 -13.13 -25.00 20.94
N TYR A 236 -14.20 -25.70 20.57
CA TYR A 236 -15.53 -25.13 20.49
C TYR A 236 -16.57 -26.20 20.83
N SER A 237 -17.71 -25.77 21.33
CA SER A 237 -18.92 -26.57 21.42
C SER A 237 -19.89 -26.07 20.36
N ILE A 238 -20.49 -26.99 19.60
CA ILE A 238 -21.53 -26.64 18.63
C ILE A 238 -22.82 -26.37 19.43
N LEU A 239 -23.36 -25.16 19.30
CA LEU A 239 -24.66 -24.82 19.89
C LEU A 239 -25.81 -25.05 18.91
N SER A 240 -25.55 -24.78 17.62
CA SER A 240 -26.47 -25.00 16.50
C SER A 240 -25.64 -25.13 15.23
N ASP A 241 -26.07 -25.97 14.31
CA ASP A 241 -25.45 -26.16 12.99
C ASP A 241 -26.52 -25.99 11.91
N THR A 242 -26.16 -25.43 10.76
CA THR A 242 -27.06 -25.21 9.64
C THR A 242 -26.27 -25.30 8.34
N MET A 243 -26.61 -26.27 7.51
CA MET A 243 -26.07 -26.39 6.17
C MET A 243 -26.92 -25.58 5.19
N TYR A 244 -26.27 -24.70 4.43
CA TYR A 244 -26.87 -24.00 3.30
C TYR A 244 -26.41 -24.70 2.02
N GLN A 245 -27.35 -25.32 1.31
CA GLN A 245 -27.10 -25.89 -0.01
C GLN A 245 -27.73 -24.98 -1.06
N THR A 246 -26.98 -24.66 -2.12
CA THR A 246 -27.57 -23.96 -3.25
C THR A 246 -28.64 -24.85 -3.92
N PRO A 247 -29.64 -24.29 -4.61
CA PRO A 247 -30.66 -25.08 -5.32
C PRO A 247 -30.06 -26.10 -6.31
N ASP A 248 -28.86 -25.82 -6.81
CA ASP A 248 -28.12 -26.63 -7.77
C ASP A 248 -27.30 -27.76 -7.11
N GLY A 249 -27.39 -27.90 -5.78
CA GLY A 249 -26.79 -29.00 -5.03
C GLY A 249 -25.31 -28.83 -4.67
N PHE A 250 -24.67 -27.74 -5.10
CA PHE A 250 -23.27 -27.45 -4.75
C PHE A 250 -23.19 -26.70 -3.41
N MET A 251 -22.23 -27.12 -2.57
CA MET A 251 -21.80 -26.38 -1.37
C MET A 251 -20.92 -25.18 -1.74
#